data_AF-A0A2E0X953-F1
#
_entry.id   AF-A0A2E0X953-F1
#
_cell.length_a   1.000
_cell.length_b   1.000
_cell.length_c   1.000
_cell.angle_alpha   90.00
_cell.angle_beta   90.00
_cell.angle_gamma   90.00
#
_symmetry.space_group_name_H-M   'P 1'
#
loop_
_entity.id
_entity.type
_entity.pdbx_description
1 polymer ?
#
loop_
_entity_poly.entity_id
_entity_poly.type
_entity_poly.pdbx_seq_one_letter_code
_entity_poly.pdbx_strand_id
1 'polypeptide(L)'
;MNESACQQRFAKAIGILVDDPGRVKDRLLTAYGSQLSAIDPRRDLPEALVTQYDEIRYALSDADMPYGYGERAAKKLHDMSEDEAGQLARRLFALFLQLQKGAAVEA
;
A
#
# COMPACT_ATOMS: atom_id res chain seq x y z
N MET A 1 16.58 4.94 11.26
CA MET A 1 15.48 4.38 10.44
C MET A 1 14.21 5.13 10.81
N ASN A 2 13.39 5.54 9.84
CA ASN A 2 12.14 6.31 10.07
C ASN A 2 10.93 5.36 10.16
N GLU A 3 11.07 4.24 10.87
CA GLU A 3 10.03 3.20 10.95
C GLU A 3 8.69 3.76 11.44
N SER A 4 8.72 4.74 12.34
CA SER A 4 7.53 5.43 12.83
C SER A 4 6.75 6.14 11.72
N ALA A 5 7.43 6.72 10.72
CA ALA A 5 6.77 7.42 9.62
C ALA A 5 6.15 6.43 8.62
N CYS A 6 6.84 5.33 8.33
CA CYS A 6 6.33 4.25 7.48
C CYS A 6 5.08 3.60 8.09
N GLN A 7 5.16 3.22 9.37
CA GLN A 7 4.03 2.63 10.10
C GLN A 7 2.82 3.55 10.15
N GLN A 8 3.04 4.86 10.38
CA GLN A 8 1.95 5.84 10.36
C GLN A 8 1.30 5.97 8.98
N ARG A 9 2.09 5.92 7.89
CA ARG A 9 1.56 5.93 6.52
C ARG A 9 0.73 4.68 6.25
N PHE A 10 1.21 3.50 6.63
CA PHE A 10 0.44 2.27 6.53
C PHE A 10 -0.85 2.33 7.35
N ALA A 11 -0.79 2.78 8.61
CA ALA A 11 -1.97 2.90 9.47
C ALA A 11 -3.03 3.82 8.84
N LYS A 12 -2.62 4.95 8.26
CA LYS A 12 -3.51 5.86 7.52
C LYS A 12 -4.06 5.21 6.25
N ALA A 13 -3.24 4.50 5.49
CA ALA A 13 -3.68 3.77 4.29
C ALA A 13 -4.73 2.71 4.62
N ILE A 14 -4.53 1.94 5.70
CA ILE A 14 -5.49 0.96 6.19
C ILE A 14 -6.77 1.64 6.68
N GLY A 15 -6.67 2.78 7.40
CA GLY A 15 -7.84 3.56 7.80
C GLY A 15 -8.72 3.92 6.60
N ILE A 16 -8.12 4.38 5.49
CA ILE A 16 -8.85 4.68 4.24
C ILE A 16 -9.55 3.43 3.68
N LEU A 17 -8.92 2.25 3.77
CA LEU A 17 -9.54 1.00 3.29
C LEU A 17 -10.75 0.58 4.12
N VAL A 18 -10.72 0.82 5.43
CA VAL A 18 -11.76 0.36 6.36
C VAL A 18 -12.91 1.37 6.48
N ASP A 19 -12.59 2.66 6.62
CA ASP A 19 -13.55 3.69 7.05
C ASP A 19 -14.24 4.43 5.90
N ASP A 20 -13.66 4.44 4.70
CA ASP A 20 -14.23 5.18 3.57
C ASP A 20 -15.45 4.42 3.00
N PRO A 21 -16.60 5.07 2.72
CA PRO A 21 -17.78 4.38 2.19
C PRO A 21 -17.71 3.99 0.69
N GLY A 22 -16.61 4.26 -0.02
CA GLY A 22 -16.44 3.96 -1.46
C GLY A 22 -16.31 2.47 -1.83
N ARG A 23 -16.13 2.14 -3.13
CA ARG A 23 -15.79 0.77 -3.56
C ARG A 23 -14.33 0.47 -3.21
N VAL A 24 -14.00 -0.81 -3.02
CA VAL A 24 -12.64 -1.21 -2.57
C VAL A 24 -11.53 -0.66 -3.49
N LYS A 25 -11.80 -0.54 -4.79
CA LYS A 25 -10.89 0.04 -5.78
C LYS A 25 -10.62 1.53 -5.54
N ASP A 26 -11.65 2.31 -5.28
CA ASP A 26 -11.53 3.75 -5.00
C ASP A 26 -10.75 4.00 -3.70
N ARG A 27 -11.02 3.16 -2.69
CA ARG A 27 -10.27 3.19 -1.42
C ARG A 27 -8.81 2.83 -1.63
N LEU A 28 -8.51 1.80 -2.43
CA LEU A 28 -7.14 1.40 -2.77
C LEU A 28 -6.40 2.49 -3.53
N LEU A 29 -7.06 3.13 -4.50
CA LEU A 29 -6.48 4.24 -5.25
C LEU A 29 -6.14 5.41 -4.32
N THR A 30 -7.06 5.74 -3.41
CA THR A 30 -6.90 6.84 -2.45
C THR A 30 -5.80 6.53 -1.42
N ALA A 31 -5.80 5.32 -0.86
CA ALA A 31 -4.77 4.84 0.06
C ALA A 31 -3.39 4.82 -0.61
N TYR A 32 -3.34 4.37 -1.87
CA TYR A 32 -2.12 4.36 -2.66
C TYR A 32 -1.59 5.76 -2.90
N GLY A 33 -2.41 6.64 -3.49
CA GLY A 33 -1.99 7.99 -3.87
C GLY A 33 -1.58 8.86 -2.69
N SER A 34 -2.33 8.78 -1.58
CA SER A 34 -2.11 9.68 -0.44
C SER A 34 -1.02 9.21 0.53
N GLN A 35 -0.82 7.90 0.70
CA GLN A 35 0.08 7.37 1.73
C GLN A 35 1.18 6.45 1.18
N LEU A 36 0.80 5.36 0.49
CA LEU A 36 1.71 4.27 0.11
C LEU A 36 2.71 4.69 -0.97
N SER A 37 2.26 5.52 -1.90
CA SER A 37 3.04 6.20 -2.94
C SER A 37 4.42 6.72 -2.51
N ALA A 38 4.45 7.32 -1.33
CA ALA A 38 5.59 8.05 -0.80
C ALA A 38 6.49 7.20 0.12
N ILE A 39 6.19 5.90 0.25
CA ILE A 39 7.04 4.95 0.96
C ILE A 39 8.16 4.52 0.01
N ASP A 40 9.40 4.70 0.43
CA ASP A 40 10.57 4.12 -0.22
C ASP A 40 10.82 2.72 0.38
N PRO A 41 10.50 1.63 -0.35
CA PRO A 41 10.58 0.28 0.19
C PRO A 41 11.95 -0.04 0.78
N ARG A 42 13.03 0.39 0.13
CA ARG A 42 14.41 0.05 0.52
C ARG A 42 14.90 0.82 1.74
N ARG A 43 14.22 1.91 2.11
CA ARG A 43 14.60 2.77 3.24
C ARG A 43 13.63 2.66 4.41
N ASP A 44 12.37 2.39 4.11
CA ASP A 44 11.27 2.50 5.05
C ASP A 44 10.69 1.15 5.49
N LEU A 45 11.05 0.03 4.83
CA LEU A 45 10.58 -1.30 5.16
C LEU A 45 11.74 -2.25 5.53
N PRO A 46 11.50 -3.21 6.45
CA PRO A 46 12.40 -4.33 6.66
C PRO A 46 12.60 -5.11 5.36
N GLU A 47 13.83 -5.57 5.10
CA GLU A 47 14.20 -6.27 3.85
C GLU A 47 13.25 -7.45 3.52
N ALA A 48 12.82 -8.19 4.55
CA ALA A 48 11.89 -9.30 4.42
C ALA A 48 10.50 -8.91 3.86
N LEU A 49 10.11 -7.63 3.99
CA LEU A 49 8.81 -7.10 3.53
C LEU A 49 8.91 -6.30 2.23
N VAL A 50 10.13 -5.92 1.80
CA VAL A 50 10.35 -5.10 0.60
C VAL A 50 9.74 -5.76 -0.64
N THR A 51 10.07 -7.03 -0.90
CA THR A 51 9.57 -7.76 -2.08
C THR A 51 8.05 -7.81 -2.10
N GLN A 52 7.42 -8.13 -0.95
CA GLN A 52 5.96 -8.21 -0.86
C GLN A 52 5.30 -6.85 -1.09
N TYR A 53 5.90 -5.78 -0.57
CA TYR A 53 5.40 -4.43 -0.78
C TYR A 53 5.57 -3.97 -2.23
N ASP A 54 6.70 -4.27 -2.87
CA ASP A 54 6.94 -3.95 -4.29
C ASP A 54 5.93 -4.64 -5.20
N GLU A 55 5.57 -5.90 -4.94
CA GLU A 55 4.51 -6.59 -5.68
C GLU A 55 3.15 -5.90 -5.53
N ILE A 56 2.78 -5.50 -4.30
CA ILE A 56 1.52 -4.78 -4.05
C ILE A 56 1.56 -3.41 -4.73
N ARG A 57 2.68 -2.69 -4.62
CA ARG A 57 2.90 -1.41 -5.27
C ARG A 57 2.80 -1.55 -6.79
N TYR A 58 3.35 -2.60 -7.38
CA TYR A 58 3.27 -2.88 -8.83
C TYR A 58 1.86 -3.25 -9.29
N ALA A 59 1.07 -3.90 -8.42
CA ALA A 59 -0.33 -4.14 -8.70
C ALA A 59 -1.14 -2.85 -8.64
N LEU A 60 -0.81 -1.93 -7.72
CA LEU A 60 -1.43 -0.61 -7.58
C LEU A 60 -0.94 0.41 -8.63
N SER A 61 0.28 0.24 -9.15
CA SER A 61 0.94 1.10 -10.12
C SER A 61 1.56 0.24 -11.19
N ASP A 62 1.10 0.36 -12.43
CA ASP A 62 1.88 -0.18 -13.55
C ASP A 62 3.30 0.40 -13.48
N ALA A 63 4.32 -0.45 -13.62
CA ALA A 63 5.72 -0.03 -13.47
C ALA A 63 6.09 1.15 -14.37
N ASP A 64 7.10 1.89 -13.91
CA ASP A 64 7.57 3.20 -14.36
C ASP A 64 6.66 4.38 -14.02
N MET A 65 6.93 5.00 -12.87
CA MET A 65 6.56 6.39 -12.63
C MET A 65 7.77 7.24 -12.24
N PRO A 66 8.49 7.81 -13.22
CA PRO A 66 9.18 9.06 -13.04
C PRO A 66 8.11 10.18 -13.06
N TYR A 67 7.81 10.76 -11.88
CA TYR A 67 7.03 11.98 -11.69
C TYR A 67 5.71 12.12 -12.49
N GLY A 68 4.58 11.76 -11.88
CA GLY A 68 3.25 12.10 -12.44
C GLY A 68 2.12 11.25 -11.88
N TYR A 69 1.60 11.62 -10.72
CA TYR A 69 0.35 11.06 -10.18
C TYR A 69 -0.80 11.34 -11.14
N GLY A 70 -1.53 10.31 -11.57
CA GLY A 70 -2.82 10.51 -12.22
C GLY A 70 -3.35 9.31 -12.99
N GLU A 71 -2.88 9.09 -14.21
CA GLU A 71 -3.66 8.31 -15.18
C GLU A 71 -3.41 6.79 -15.18
N ARG A 72 -2.17 6.34 -14.89
CA ARG A 72 -1.81 4.92 -15.12
C ARG A 72 -2.15 3.98 -13.97
N ALA A 73 -2.00 4.40 -12.72
CA ALA A 73 -2.43 3.63 -11.54
C ALA A 73 -3.96 3.41 -11.55
N ALA A 74 -4.72 4.43 -11.96
CA ALA A 74 -6.16 4.35 -12.10
C ALA A 74 -6.59 3.30 -13.13
N LYS A 75 -5.86 3.12 -14.23
CA LYS A 75 -6.20 2.16 -15.29
C LYS A 75 -6.15 0.70 -14.81
N LYS A 76 -5.08 0.30 -14.12
CA LYS A 76 -4.93 -1.10 -13.65
C LYS A 76 -5.92 -1.46 -12.53
N LEU A 77 -6.16 -0.52 -11.61
CA LEU A 77 -7.20 -0.65 -10.59
C LEU A 77 -8.61 -0.68 -11.19
N HIS A 78 -8.85 0.12 -12.23
CA HIS A 78 -10.10 0.11 -12.98
C HIS A 78 -10.32 -1.26 -13.64
N ASP A 79 -9.28 -1.80 -14.30
CA ASP A 79 -9.32 -3.06 -15.04
C ASP A 79 -9.34 -4.32 -14.14
N MET A 80 -8.91 -4.22 -12.88
CA MET A 80 -9.05 -5.31 -11.88
C MET A 80 -10.52 -5.66 -11.64
N SER A 81 -10.82 -6.88 -11.23
CA SER A 81 -12.12 -7.22 -10.63
C SER A 81 -12.23 -6.71 -9.17
N GLU A 82 -13.44 -6.63 -8.63
CA GLU A 82 -13.64 -6.31 -7.20
C GLU A 82 -13.00 -7.38 -6.29
N ASP A 83 -12.98 -8.65 -6.73
CA ASP A 83 -12.34 -9.74 -6.00
C ASP A 83 -10.82 -9.61 -5.96
N GLU A 84 -10.18 -9.27 -7.09
CA GLU A 84 -8.75 -9.00 -7.16
C GLU A 84 -8.37 -7.79 -6.30
N ALA A 85 -9.15 -6.71 -6.38
CA ALA A 85 -8.98 -5.54 -5.54
C ALA A 85 -9.14 -5.91 -4.05
N GLY A 86 -10.14 -6.71 -3.70
CA GLY A 86 -10.34 -7.21 -2.34
C GLY A 86 -9.17 -8.06 -1.83
N GLN A 87 -8.62 -8.93 -2.68
CA GLN A 87 -7.41 -9.70 -2.35
C GLN A 87 -6.21 -8.77 -2.12
N LEU A 88 -6.07 -7.73 -2.92
CA LEU A 88 -4.99 -6.75 -2.77
C LEU A 88 -5.09 -6.00 -1.45
N ALA A 89 -6.29 -5.55 -1.08
CA ALA A 89 -6.55 -4.89 0.20
C ALA A 89 -6.20 -5.79 1.39
N ARG A 90 -6.54 -7.09 1.31
CA ARG A 90 -6.18 -8.08 2.34
C ARG A 90 -4.66 -8.29 2.44
N ARG A 91 -3.96 -8.35 1.30
CA ARG A 91 -2.48 -8.45 1.28
C ARG A 91 -1.83 -7.22 1.91
N LEU A 92 -2.33 -6.02 1.61
CA LEU A 92 -1.86 -4.77 2.22
C LEU A 92 -2.08 -4.78 3.75
N PHE A 93 -3.25 -5.23 4.20
CA PHE A 93 -3.57 -5.37 5.62
C PHE A 93 -2.66 -6.40 6.32
N ALA A 94 -2.40 -7.55 5.69
CA ALA A 94 -1.49 -8.56 6.22
C ALA A 94 -0.06 -8.01 6.36
N LEU A 95 0.42 -7.25 5.37
CA LEU A 95 1.74 -6.62 5.41
C LEU A 95 1.83 -5.58 6.54
N PHE A 96 0.77 -4.79 6.76
CA PHE A 96 0.69 -3.88 7.91
C PHE A 96 0.79 -4.63 9.24
N LEU A 97 0.10 -5.77 9.41
CA LEU A 97 0.20 -6.57 10.63
C LEU A 97 1.61 -7.15 10.83
N GLN A 98 2.28 -7.57 9.76
CA GLN A 98 3.67 -8.04 9.84
C GLN A 98 4.62 -6.91 10.24
N LEU A 99 4.43 -5.70 9.70
CA LEU A 99 5.19 -4.53 10.08
C LEU A 99 5.00 -4.16 11.56
N GLN A 100 3.78 -4.27 12.08
CA GLN A 100 3.47 -4.06 13.50
C GLN A 100 4.10 -5.14 14.41
N LYS A 101 4.11 -6.40 13.97
CA LYS A 101 4.71 -7.51 14.72
C LYS A 101 6.23 -7.43 14.74
N GLY A 102 6.88 -7.04 13.64
CA GLY A 102 8.33 -6.83 13.58
C GLY A 102 8.79 -5.75 14.55
N ALA A 103 8.03 -4.65 14.66
CA ALA A 103 8.33 -3.56 15.59
C ALA A 103 8.18 -3.95 17.07
N ALA A 104 7.35 -4.94 17.38
CA ALA A 104 7.13 -5.43 18.74
C ALA A 104 8.21 -6.41 19.22
N VAL A 105 9.07 -6.92 18.34
CA VAL A 105 10.13 -7.88 18.69
C VAL A 105 11.46 -7.18 19.04
N GLU A 106 11.63 -5.91 18.66
CA GLU A 106 12.83 -5.10 18.97
C GLU A 106 12.60 -4.05 20.08
N ALA A 107 11.44 -4.07 20.76
CA ALA A 107 11.09 -3.14 21.85
C ALA A 107 11.30 -3.74 23.25
#